data_AF-A0A0Q6F444-F1
#
_entry.id   AF-A0A0Q6F444-F1
#
_cell.length_a   1.000
_cell.length_b   1.000
_cell.length_c   1.000
_cell.angle_alpha   90.00
_cell.angle_beta   90.00
_cell.angle_gamma   90.00
#
_symmetry.space_group_name_H-M   'P 1'
#
loop_
_entity.id
_entity.type
_entity.pdbx_description
1 polymer ?
#
loop_
_entity_poly.entity_id
_entity_poly.type
_entity_poly.pdbx_seq_one_letter_code
_entity_poly.pdbx_strand_id
1 'polypeptide(L)'
;MSKLLTRAAGTVAVALLATGLSPASATTQATAAAPSGNRSLATVLTSDGNRFDRNAHDYDVTTEAVLAVLEAKPDSAVGVLADGSQPLTAFVPTDRAFRRLVHALTGKWVRSERHVFEAVAGLGIDTVEQVLLYHVVPGSTIDRRAALASDGARLTTAAGPTVTVDVRRSPRRVVLLDRDPNAYNPRIVRFDLNRGNKQIAHAVNRVLRPADL
;
A
#
# COMPACT_ATOMS: atom_id res chain seq x y z
N MET A 1 -47.62 -66.88 28.70
CA MET A 1 -47.48 -68.33 28.95
C MET A 1 -46.76 -68.93 27.74
N SER A 2 -45.42 -68.98 27.82
CA SER A 2 -44.63 -70.23 27.83
C SER A 2 -44.50 -70.82 26.41
N LYS A 3 -43.33 -70.96 25.80
CA LYS A 3 -42.12 -71.62 26.31
C LYS A 3 -40.84 -71.11 25.64
N LEU A 4 -39.77 -71.04 26.43
CA LEU A 4 -38.37 -71.06 26.01
C LEU A 4 -38.06 -72.30 25.17
N LEU A 5 -37.10 -72.23 24.25
CA LEU A 5 -36.08 -73.27 24.06
C LEU A 5 -34.76 -72.67 23.52
N THR A 6 -33.69 -73.18 24.11
CA THR A 6 -32.28 -72.76 24.12
C THR A 6 -31.46 -73.36 22.96
N ARG A 7 -30.24 -72.80 22.76
CA ARG A 7 -29.01 -73.34 22.11
C ARG A 7 -28.72 -72.73 20.72
N ALA A 8 -27.50 -72.38 20.33
CA ALA A 8 -26.15 -72.60 20.86
C ALA A 8 -25.21 -71.46 20.43
N ALA A 9 -24.16 -71.27 21.23
CA ALA A 9 -23.02 -70.41 20.91
C ALA A 9 -22.23 -70.97 19.71
N GLY A 10 -21.74 -70.05 18.87
CA GLY A 10 -20.81 -70.35 17.79
C GLY A 10 -20.00 -69.10 17.46
N THR A 11 -18.97 -68.83 18.28
CA THR A 11 -17.93 -67.84 17.99
C THR A 11 -17.04 -68.38 16.87
N VAL A 12 -17.17 -67.83 15.66
CA VAL A 12 -16.15 -67.97 14.62
C VAL A 12 -15.41 -66.64 14.54
N ALA A 13 -14.25 -66.61 15.18
CA ALA A 13 -13.26 -65.57 14.98
C ALA A 13 -12.55 -65.84 13.65
N VAL A 14 -12.80 -64.99 12.64
CA VAL A 14 -11.95 -64.93 11.45
C VAL A 14 -10.90 -63.85 11.71
N ALA A 15 -9.69 -64.30 12.07
CA ALA A 15 -8.51 -63.48 12.09
C ALA A 15 -8.00 -63.31 10.65
N LEU A 16 -8.23 -62.13 10.05
CA LEU A 16 -7.55 -61.72 8.82
C LEU A 16 -6.31 -60.91 9.20
N LEU A 17 -5.16 -61.54 8.97
CA LEU A 17 -3.83 -60.94 9.04
C LEU A 17 -3.67 -59.85 7.97
N ALA A 18 -3.05 -58.75 8.37
CA ALA A 18 -2.92 -57.50 7.65
C ALA A 18 -1.96 -57.55 6.44
N THR A 19 -2.29 -56.81 5.39
CA THR A 19 -1.30 -56.19 4.49
C THR A 19 -1.60 -54.70 4.43
N GLY A 20 -0.79 -53.91 5.13
CA GLY A 20 -0.90 -52.46 5.14
C GLY A 20 -0.39 -51.84 3.84
N LEU A 21 -1.17 -50.95 3.26
CA LEU A 21 -0.66 -49.76 2.57
C LEU A 21 -1.56 -48.59 2.99
N SER A 22 -1.02 -47.74 3.87
CA SER A 22 -1.64 -46.48 4.26
C SER A 22 -1.86 -45.60 3.02
N PRO A 23 -2.97 -44.86 2.90
CA PRO A 23 -3.08 -43.82 1.88
C PRO A 23 -1.98 -42.79 2.15
N ALA A 24 -1.07 -42.64 1.19
CA ALA A 24 -0.07 -41.58 1.21
C ALA A 24 -0.82 -40.24 1.27
N SER A 25 -0.88 -39.65 2.46
CA SER A 25 -1.33 -38.28 2.64
C SER A 25 -0.31 -37.39 1.97
N ALA A 26 -0.63 -36.90 0.77
CA ALA A 26 0.14 -35.86 0.11
C ALA A 26 0.02 -34.59 0.95
N THR A 27 0.91 -34.41 1.92
CA THR A 27 1.10 -33.12 2.58
C THR A 27 1.62 -32.16 1.51
N THR A 28 0.71 -31.36 0.96
CA THR A 28 1.07 -30.15 0.22
C THR A 28 1.72 -29.23 1.24
N GLN A 29 3.04 -29.28 1.35
CA GLN A 29 3.78 -28.29 2.12
C GLN A 29 3.57 -26.95 1.41
N ALA A 30 2.61 -26.17 1.91
CA ALA A 30 2.49 -24.77 1.55
C ALA A 30 3.83 -24.14 1.91
N THR A 31 4.62 -23.80 0.90
CA THR A 31 5.87 -23.07 1.10
C THR A 31 5.48 -21.75 1.74
N ALA A 32 5.72 -21.61 3.05
CA ALA A 32 5.45 -20.37 3.76
C ALA A 32 6.22 -19.26 3.03
N ALA A 33 5.51 -18.22 2.59
CA ALA A 33 6.15 -17.04 2.02
C ALA A 33 7.18 -16.53 3.04
N ALA A 34 8.39 -16.21 2.56
CA ALA A 34 9.42 -15.64 3.43
C ALA A 34 8.83 -14.43 4.20
N PRO A 35 9.11 -14.30 5.51
CA PRO A 35 8.54 -13.22 6.30
C PRO A 35 8.97 -11.87 5.72
N SER A 36 8.03 -10.94 5.61
CA SER A 36 8.34 -9.58 5.14
C SER A 36 9.23 -8.85 6.14
N GLY A 37 10.20 -8.08 5.61
CA GLY A 37 11.04 -7.20 6.41
C GLY A 37 10.26 -6.00 6.97
N ASN A 38 10.90 -5.25 7.86
CA ASN A 38 10.30 -4.11 8.57
C ASN A 38 11.04 -2.78 8.29
N ARG A 39 11.73 -2.63 7.16
CA ARG A 39 12.29 -1.32 6.79
C ARG A 39 11.12 -0.36 6.56
N SER A 40 11.13 0.80 7.20
CA SER A 40 10.08 1.81 7.05
C SER A 40 10.24 2.61 5.77
N LEU A 41 9.14 3.18 5.27
CA LEU A 41 9.17 4.08 4.12
C LEU A 41 9.93 5.37 4.43
N ALA A 42 9.85 5.89 5.66
CA ALA A 42 10.66 7.03 6.08
C ALA A 42 12.16 6.78 5.82
N THR A 43 12.69 5.61 6.21
CA THR A 43 14.09 5.23 5.95
C THR A 43 14.41 4.98 4.47
N VAL A 44 13.42 4.71 3.63
CA VAL A 44 13.61 4.58 2.17
C VAL A 44 13.63 5.94 1.50
N LEU A 45 12.70 6.81 1.86
CA LEU A 45 12.51 8.13 1.25
C LEU A 45 13.61 9.12 1.65
N THR A 46 14.30 8.91 2.77
CA THR A 46 15.46 9.73 3.21
C THR A 46 16.81 9.14 2.84
N SER A 47 16.86 8.05 2.08
CA SER A 47 18.09 7.26 1.90
C SER A 47 19.19 7.91 1.05
N ASP A 48 18.85 8.91 0.26
CA ASP A 48 19.77 9.76 -0.52
C ASP A 48 20.27 10.99 0.26
N GLY A 49 19.83 11.15 1.51
CA GLY A 49 20.23 12.25 2.38
C GLY A 49 19.24 13.43 2.39
N ASN A 50 18.10 13.33 1.70
CA ASN A 50 16.96 14.25 1.73
C ASN A 50 17.36 15.72 1.61
N ARG A 51 17.59 16.19 0.38
CA ARG A 51 18.07 17.54 0.11
C ARG A 51 17.46 18.08 -1.16
N PHE A 52 16.76 19.22 -1.07
CA PHE A 52 16.32 19.96 -2.25
C PHE A 52 17.46 20.16 -3.25
N ASP A 53 17.28 19.58 -4.43
CA ASP A 53 18.22 19.62 -5.53
C ASP A 53 17.51 20.00 -6.85
N ARG A 54 17.80 19.31 -7.95
CA ARG A 54 17.20 19.56 -9.27
C ARG A 54 16.53 18.33 -9.86
N ASN A 55 16.61 17.18 -9.20
CA ASN A 55 16.14 15.90 -9.66
C ASN A 55 14.65 15.75 -9.40
N ALA A 56 13.83 16.15 -10.38
CA ALA A 56 12.37 16.08 -10.23
C ALA A 56 11.75 14.67 -10.12
N HIS A 57 12.56 13.61 -10.01
CA HIS A 57 12.15 12.20 -9.99
C HIS A 57 12.27 11.54 -8.62
N ASP A 58 12.92 12.17 -7.65
CA ASP A 58 12.94 11.74 -6.26
C ASP A 58 11.72 12.33 -5.50
N TYR A 59 11.86 12.43 -4.19
CA TYR A 59 10.76 12.58 -3.25
C TYR A 59 11.06 13.62 -2.16
N ASP A 60 12.04 14.51 -2.36
CA ASP A 60 12.44 15.49 -1.35
C ASP A 60 11.27 16.34 -0.88
N VAL A 61 10.40 16.80 -1.79
CA VAL A 61 9.22 17.59 -1.40
C VAL A 61 8.22 16.74 -0.60
N THR A 62 8.08 15.44 -0.88
CA THR A 62 7.25 14.56 -0.04
C THR A 62 7.86 14.44 1.35
N THR A 63 9.16 14.15 1.42
CA THR A 63 9.87 13.92 2.67
C THR A 63 9.81 15.15 3.56
N GLU A 64 10.08 16.33 3.02
CA GLU A 64 10.00 17.59 3.74
C GLU A 64 8.56 17.92 4.19
N ALA A 65 7.54 17.60 3.38
CA ALA A 65 6.15 17.77 3.79
C ALA A 65 5.78 16.85 4.97
N VAL A 66 6.25 15.60 4.96
CA VAL A 66 6.07 14.66 6.09
C VAL A 66 6.77 15.19 7.34
N LEU A 67 8.03 15.63 7.21
CA LEU A 67 8.79 16.17 8.33
C LEU A 67 8.13 17.41 8.93
N ALA A 68 7.67 18.35 8.09
CA ALA A 68 6.99 19.56 8.54
C ALA A 68 5.67 19.25 9.28
N VAL A 69 4.89 18.27 8.81
CA VAL A 69 3.68 17.82 9.51
C VAL A 69 4.03 17.20 10.85
N LEU A 70 5.04 16.33 10.93
CA LEU A 70 5.44 15.69 12.19
C LEU A 70 6.08 16.66 13.18
N GLU A 71 6.77 17.69 12.70
CA GLU A 71 7.29 18.77 13.55
C GLU A 71 6.14 19.57 14.18
N ALA A 72 5.14 19.95 13.38
CA ALA A 72 3.99 20.70 13.85
C ALA A 72 2.98 19.85 14.65
N LYS A 73 2.87 18.56 14.31
CA LYS A 73 1.92 17.58 14.88
C LYS A 73 2.62 16.25 15.13
N PRO A 74 3.34 16.11 16.26
CA PRO A 74 4.08 14.89 16.58
C PRO A 74 3.23 13.61 16.63
N ASP A 75 1.95 13.74 17.00
CA ASP A 75 1.00 12.62 17.10
C ASP A 75 0.21 12.37 15.80
N SER A 76 0.60 13.01 14.69
CA SER A 76 -0.05 12.83 13.40
C SER A 76 -0.02 11.36 12.95
N ALA A 77 -1.13 10.90 12.36
CA ALA A 77 -1.19 9.58 11.74
C ALA A 77 -0.19 9.39 10.59
N VAL A 78 0.38 10.48 10.05
CA VAL A 78 1.48 10.43 9.07
C VAL A 78 2.71 9.70 9.64
N GLY A 79 2.87 9.68 10.96
CA GLY A 79 3.95 8.98 11.65
C GLY A 79 4.01 7.48 11.36
N VAL A 80 2.90 6.88 10.88
CA VAL A 80 2.87 5.48 10.44
C VAL A 80 3.91 5.17 9.36
N LEU A 81 4.32 6.14 8.55
CA LEU A 81 5.37 5.97 7.53
C LEU A 81 6.75 5.67 8.13
N ALA A 82 6.97 5.97 9.41
CA ALA A 82 8.18 5.62 10.15
C ALA A 82 8.07 4.26 10.86
N ASP A 83 6.86 3.71 11.06
CA ASP A 83 6.65 2.42 11.71
C ASP A 83 6.64 1.26 10.70
N GLY A 84 7.83 0.79 10.35
CA GLY A 84 8.02 -0.32 9.41
C GLY A 84 7.42 -1.66 9.86
N SER A 85 6.90 -1.77 11.09
CA SER A 85 6.22 -2.97 11.57
C SER A 85 4.76 -3.09 11.10
N GLN A 86 4.16 -1.98 10.67
CA GLN A 86 2.78 -1.92 10.17
C GLN A 86 2.72 -2.13 8.66
N PRO A 87 1.86 -3.02 8.14
CA PRO A 87 1.66 -3.15 6.71
C PRO A 87 0.89 -1.96 6.16
N LEU A 88 1.38 -1.36 5.08
CA LEU A 88 0.67 -0.31 4.34
C LEU A 88 1.20 -0.18 2.91
N THR A 89 0.43 0.52 2.08
CA THR A 89 0.83 0.96 0.76
C THR A 89 0.76 2.48 0.69
N ALA A 90 1.84 3.15 0.31
CA ALA A 90 1.83 4.59 0.04
C ALA A 90 1.96 4.90 -1.46
N PHE A 91 1.23 5.89 -1.93
CA PHE A 91 1.38 6.45 -3.28
C PHE A 91 2.23 7.71 -3.19
N VAL A 92 3.53 7.63 -3.41
CA VAL A 92 4.44 8.75 -3.09
C VAL A 92 4.58 9.68 -4.30
N PRO A 93 4.17 10.96 -4.23
CA PRO A 93 4.36 11.88 -5.33
C PRO A 93 5.84 12.17 -5.58
N THR A 94 6.26 12.23 -6.84
CA THR A 94 7.60 12.71 -7.17
C THR A 94 7.67 14.23 -7.02
N ASP A 95 8.86 14.81 -7.00
CA ASP A 95 9.03 16.26 -6.98
C ASP A 95 8.39 16.97 -8.18
N ARG A 96 8.42 16.32 -9.36
CA ARG A 96 7.66 16.76 -10.54
C ARG A 96 6.14 16.78 -10.31
N ALA A 97 5.60 15.89 -9.47
CA ALA A 97 4.18 15.87 -9.12
C ALA A 97 3.79 17.14 -8.34
N PHE A 98 4.63 17.56 -7.39
CA PHE A 98 4.42 18.81 -6.65
C PHE A 98 4.60 20.05 -7.52
N ARG A 99 5.57 20.07 -8.43
CA ARG A 99 5.68 21.15 -9.44
C ARG A 99 4.39 21.32 -10.24
N ARG A 100 3.72 20.21 -10.59
CA ARG A 100 2.42 20.23 -11.28
C ARG A 100 1.29 20.69 -10.37
N LEU A 101 1.29 20.29 -9.10
CA LEU A 101 0.33 20.80 -8.11
C LEU A 101 0.43 22.31 -8.01
N VAL A 102 1.63 22.85 -7.74
CA VAL A 102 1.85 24.30 -7.62
C VAL A 102 1.45 25.03 -8.89
N HIS A 103 1.79 24.50 -10.07
CA HIS A 103 1.34 25.11 -11.32
C HIS A 103 -0.18 25.11 -11.47
N ALA A 104 -0.86 24.02 -11.11
CA ALA A 104 -2.32 23.95 -11.17
C ALA A 104 -2.99 24.96 -10.23
N LEU A 105 -2.43 25.18 -9.03
CA LEU A 105 -2.99 26.10 -8.03
C LEU A 105 -2.68 27.57 -8.33
N THR A 106 -1.50 27.86 -8.89
CA THR A 106 -1.00 29.25 -9.01
C THR A 106 -0.93 29.77 -10.45
N GLY A 107 -1.08 28.90 -11.44
CA GLY A 107 -0.83 29.20 -12.85
C GLY A 107 0.66 29.35 -13.21
N LYS A 108 1.59 29.23 -12.25
CA LYS A 108 3.03 29.51 -12.46
C LYS A 108 3.87 28.25 -12.28
N TRP A 109 4.81 28.05 -13.20
CA TRP A 109 5.79 26.96 -13.09
C TRP A 109 6.93 27.36 -12.14
N VAL A 110 7.09 26.60 -11.07
CA VAL A 110 8.21 26.71 -10.14
C VAL A 110 9.12 25.50 -10.33
N ARG A 111 10.43 25.73 -10.49
CA ARG A 111 11.41 24.66 -10.73
C ARG A 111 12.29 24.31 -9.51
N SER A 112 12.44 25.24 -8.58
CA SER A 112 13.17 24.99 -7.33
C SER A 112 12.29 24.16 -6.41
N GLU A 113 12.79 23.03 -5.92
CA GLU A 113 12.05 22.17 -4.98
C GLU A 113 11.78 22.89 -3.67
N ARG A 114 12.72 23.72 -3.19
CA ARG A 114 12.51 24.60 -2.05
C ARG A 114 11.28 25.50 -2.22
N HIS A 115 11.19 26.24 -3.33
CA HIS A 115 10.04 27.11 -3.58
C HIS A 115 8.75 26.32 -3.85
N VAL A 116 8.85 25.12 -4.40
CA VAL A 116 7.69 24.21 -4.56
C VAL A 116 7.19 23.78 -3.19
N PHE A 117 8.09 23.37 -2.30
CA PHE A 117 7.79 23.00 -0.92
C PHE A 117 7.19 24.18 -0.15
N GLU A 118 7.76 25.38 -0.25
CA GLU A 118 7.21 26.59 0.40
C GLU A 118 5.77 26.87 -0.06
N ALA A 119 5.47 26.72 -1.35
CA ALA A 119 4.12 26.88 -1.86
C ALA A 119 3.15 25.79 -1.34
N VAL A 120 3.63 24.55 -1.20
CA VAL A 120 2.86 23.44 -0.60
C VAL A 120 2.61 23.67 0.88
N ALA A 121 3.64 24.05 1.63
CA ALA A 121 3.55 24.39 3.06
C ALA A 121 2.59 25.58 3.28
N GLY A 122 2.53 26.51 2.34
CA GLY A 122 1.59 27.64 2.33
C GLY A 122 0.10 27.25 2.25
N LEU A 123 -0.23 25.99 1.89
CA LEU A 123 -1.61 25.46 1.96
C LEU A 123 -2.10 25.27 3.42
N GLY A 124 -1.18 25.35 4.39
CA GLY A 124 -1.44 25.10 5.80
C GLY A 124 -1.19 23.64 6.20
N ILE A 125 -0.67 23.45 7.42
CA ILE A 125 -0.28 22.13 7.95
C ILE A 125 -1.45 21.14 7.95
N ASP A 126 -2.67 21.59 8.29
CA ASP A 126 -3.86 20.73 8.29
C ASP A 126 -4.17 20.19 6.88
N THR A 127 -4.10 21.05 5.87
CA THR A 127 -4.31 20.68 4.47
C THR A 127 -3.24 19.70 4.00
N VAL A 128 -1.97 20.00 4.31
CA VAL A 128 -0.83 19.15 3.92
C VAL A 128 -0.94 17.77 4.58
N GLU A 129 -1.26 17.70 5.88
CA GLU A 129 -1.48 16.45 6.60
C GLU A 129 -2.60 15.62 5.93
N GLN A 130 -3.75 16.25 5.65
CA GLN A 130 -4.87 15.56 5.03
C GLN A 130 -4.50 15.01 3.64
N VAL A 131 -3.74 15.79 2.84
CA VAL A 131 -3.23 15.35 1.55
C VAL A 131 -2.26 14.17 1.73
N LEU A 132 -1.31 14.22 2.66
CA LEU A 132 -0.37 13.12 2.90
C LEU A 132 -1.08 11.84 3.34
N LEU A 133 -2.05 11.92 4.26
CA LEU A 133 -2.85 10.77 4.70
C LEU A 133 -3.68 10.18 3.56
N TYR A 134 -4.10 11.00 2.60
CA TYR A 134 -4.82 10.54 1.43
C TYR A 134 -3.94 9.75 0.43
N HIS A 135 -2.62 9.80 0.57
CA HIS A 135 -1.69 8.96 -0.18
C HIS A 135 -1.39 7.61 0.50
N VAL A 136 -1.90 7.38 1.72
CA VAL A 136 -1.58 6.18 2.51
C VAL A 136 -2.79 5.25 2.58
N VAL A 137 -2.58 3.97 2.26
CA VAL A 137 -3.56 2.88 2.40
C VAL A 137 -3.08 1.95 3.52
N PRO A 138 -3.64 2.05 4.74
CA PRO A 138 -3.21 1.25 5.87
C PRO A 138 -3.64 -0.20 5.74
N GLY A 139 -2.91 -1.11 6.40
CA GLY A 139 -3.29 -2.51 6.58
C GLY A 139 -3.05 -3.43 5.38
N SER A 140 -2.49 -2.94 4.28
CA SER A 140 -2.28 -3.76 3.06
C SER A 140 -1.00 -3.40 2.33
N THR A 141 -0.19 -4.42 2.02
CA THR A 141 0.99 -4.32 1.17
C THR A 141 0.62 -4.73 -0.26
N ILE A 142 0.37 -3.76 -1.12
CA ILE A 142 -0.07 -3.97 -2.50
C ILE A 142 1.14 -3.84 -3.41
N ASP A 143 1.70 -4.96 -3.87
CA ASP A 143 2.81 -4.95 -4.82
C ASP A 143 2.34 -4.69 -6.27
N ARG A 144 3.29 -4.57 -7.20
CA ARG A 144 3.03 -4.32 -8.63
C ARG A 144 2.07 -5.34 -9.22
N ARG A 145 2.20 -6.62 -8.87
CA ARG A 145 1.35 -7.68 -9.42
C ARG A 145 -0.08 -7.49 -8.92
N ALA A 146 -0.25 -7.26 -7.62
CA ALA A 146 -1.55 -6.97 -7.03
C ALA A 146 -2.16 -5.69 -7.63
N ALA A 147 -1.42 -4.57 -7.64
CA ALA A 147 -1.90 -3.30 -8.18
C ALA A 147 -2.40 -3.40 -9.64
N LEU A 148 -1.70 -4.17 -10.48
CA LEU A 148 -2.08 -4.39 -11.87
C LEU A 148 -3.24 -5.39 -12.07
N ALA A 149 -3.68 -6.06 -11.00
CA ALA A 149 -4.82 -6.97 -10.98
C ALA A 149 -6.05 -6.36 -10.27
N SER A 150 -5.91 -5.16 -9.71
CA SER A 150 -6.93 -4.50 -8.87
C SER A 150 -7.82 -3.52 -9.63
N ASP A 151 -8.14 -3.77 -10.90
CA ASP A 151 -9.01 -2.87 -11.67
C ASP A 151 -10.39 -2.71 -11.01
N GLY A 152 -10.84 -1.46 -10.83
CA GLY A 152 -12.07 -1.11 -10.12
C GLY A 152 -11.99 -1.21 -8.60
N ALA A 153 -10.85 -1.60 -8.02
CA ALA A 153 -10.72 -1.69 -6.57
C ALA A 153 -10.83 -0.33 -5.89
N ARG A 154 -11.53 -0.27 -4.74
CA ARG A 154 -11.65 0.93 -3.91
C ARG A 154 -10.74 0.80 -2.70
N LEU A 155 -9.75 1.67 -2.60
CA LEU A 155 -8.76 1.68 -1.52
C LEU A 155 -9.17 2.74 -0.49
N THR A 156 -9.45 2.32 0.74
CA THR A 156 -9.67 3.24 1.86
C THR A 156 -8.33 3.83 2.29
N THR A 157 -8.24 5.16 2.29
CA THR A 157 -7.02 5.87 2.69
C THR A 157 -7.01 6.17 4.19
N ALA A 158 -5.85 6.51 4.73
CA ALA A 158 -5.72 6.94 6.13
C ALA A 158 -6.47 8.27 6.41
N ALA A 159 -6.71 9.06 5.36
CA ALA A 159 -7.54 10.25 5.41
C ALA A 159 -9.05 9.96 5.54
N GLY A 160 -9.49 8.71 5.30
CA GLY A 160 -10.88 8.29 5.30
C GLY A 160 -11.48 8.05 3.90
N PRO A 161 -11.50 9.04 2.99
CA PRO A 161 -12.04 8.86 1.65
C PRO A 161 -11.32 7.78 0.83
N THR A 162 -12.02 7.19 -0.14
CA THR A 162 -11.48 6.13 -1.00
C THR A 162 -10.88 6.65 -2.30
N VAL A 163 -9.78 6.05 -2.74
CA VAL A 163 -9.23 6.18 -4.11
C VAL A 163 -9.64 4.94 -4.92
N THR A 164 -10.06 5.12 -6.17
CA THR A 164 -10.41 3.98 -7.05
C THR A 164 -9.25 3.67 -8.01
N VAL A 165 -8.93 2.39 -8.18
CA VAL A 165 -7.88 1.92 -9.09
C VAL A 165 -8.46 1.70 -10.48
N ASP A 166 -7.86 2.32 -11.50
CA ASP A 166 -8.19 2.15 -12.94
C ASP A 166 -6.97 1.58 -13.68
N VAL A 167 -7.04 0.31 -14.05
CA VAL A 167 -5.98 -0.40 -14.79
C VAL A 167 -6.27 -0.34 -16.28
N ARG A 168 -5.64 0.63 -16.94
CA ARG A 168 -5.75 0.80 -18.39
C ARG A 168 -4.85 -0.19 -19.12
N ARG A 169 -5.34 -0.77 -20.22
CA ARG A 169 -4.63 -1.81 -20.98
C ARG A 169 -3.71 -1.28 -22.08
N SER A 170 -3.99 -0.09 -22.63
CA SER A 170 -3.25 0.46 -23.78
C SER A 170 -2.87 1.94 -23.60
N PRO A 171 -1.59 2.28 -23.36
CA PRO A 171 -0.57 1.41 -22.77
C PRO A 171 -0.96 0.88 -21.37
N ARG A 172 -0.36 -0.22 -20.93
CA ARG A 172 -0.65 -0.78 -19.60
C ARG A 172 -0.20 0.16 -18.49
N ARG A 173 -1.12 0.66 -17.67
CA ARG A 173 -0.82 1.60 -16.56
C ARG A 173 -1.90 1.57 -15.49
N VAL A 174 -1.52 1.95 -14.26
CA VAL A 174 -2.44 2.12 -13.13
C VAL A 174 -2.67 3.62 -12.93
N VAL A 175 -3.93 4.04 -13.05
CA VAL A 175 -4.41 5.38 -12.74
C VAL A 175 -5.18 5.31 -11.42
N LEU A 176 -5.06 6.34 -10.60
CA LEU A 176 -5.71 6.45 -9.31
C LEU A 176 -6.75 7.56 -9.42
N LEU A 177 -8.02 7.18 -9.31
CA LEU A 177 -9.15 8.10 -9.38
C LEU A 177 -9.38 8.66 -7.98
N ASP A 178 -9.08 9.94 -7.82
CA ASP A 178 -9.22 10.64 -6.54
C ASP A 178 -10.53 11.43 -6.46
N ARG A 179 -10.59 12.38 -5.51
CA ARG A 179 -11.78 13.14 -5.15
C ARG A 179 -11.79 14.55 -5.75
N ASP A 180 -10.79 14.89 -6.55
CA ASP A 180 -10.74 16.16 -7.27
C ASP A 180 -11.12 15.93 -8.74
N PRO A 181 -12.40 16.13 -9.12
CA PRO A 181 -12.85 15.95 -10.50
C PRO A 181 -12.31 17.01 -11.47
N ASN A 182 -11.79 18.13 -10.94
CA ASN A 182 -11.25 19.24 -11.73
C ASN A 182 -9.76 19.05 -12.06
N ALA A 183 -9.11 18.05 -11.47
CA ALA A 183 -7.72 17.71 -11.73
C ALA A 183 -7.55 16.43 -12.55
N TYR A 184 -6.41 16.35 -13.24
CA TYR A 184 -6.00 15.10 -13.86
C TYR A 184 -5.60 14.08 -12.78
N ASN A 185 -6.24 12.92 -12.82
CA ASN A 185 -5.90 11.79 -11.97
C ASN A 185 -4.40 11.40 -11.99
N PRO A 186 -3.80 11.09 -10.82
CA PRO A 186 -2.46 10.53 -10.75
C PRO A 186 -2.34 9.16 -11.41
N ARG A 187 -1.14 8.84 -11.87
CA ARG A 187 -0.80 7.47 -12.29
C ARG A 187 0.51 7.03 -11.67
N ILE A 188 0.63 5.72 -11.46
CA ILE A 188 1.88 5.11 -11.01
C ILE A 188 2.93 5.22 -12.12
N VAL A 189 4.12 5.70 -11.76
CA VAL A 189 5.30 5.81 -12.64
C VAL A 189 6.46 4.93 -12.23
N ARG A 190 6.52 4.51 -10.96
CA ARG A 190 7.47 3.50 -10.46
C ARG A 190 6.76 2.63 -9.43
N PHE A 191 6.89 1.33 -9.57
CA PHE A 191 6.30 0.37 -8.64
C PHE A 191 7.29 -0.09 -7.58
N ASP A 192 6.77 -0.60 -6.48
CA ASP A 192 7.47 -1.43 -5.49
C ASP A 192 8.70 -0.77 -4.86
N LEU A 193 8.59 0.50 -4.48
CA LEU A 193 9.52 1.09 -3.52
C LEU A 193 9.45 0.28 -2.22
N ASN A 194 10.60 -0.02 -1.62
CA ASN A 194 10.71 -0.82 -0.40
C ASN A 194 10.25 -2.30 -0.53
N ARG A 195 10.31 -2.87 -1.74
CA ARG A 195 9.94 -4.28 -2.01
C ARG A 195 10.54 -5.24 -0.99
N GLY A 196 9.72 -6.18 -0.50
CA GLY A 196 10.10 -7.20 0.46
C GLY A 196 9.86 -6.81 1.93
N ASN A 197 9.36 -5.59 2.18
CA ASN A 197 8.97 -5.12 3.51
C ASN A 197 7.45 -5.00 3.65
N LYS A 198 6.98 -4.91 4.90
CA LYS A 198 5.55 -4.70 5.21
C LYS A 198 5.02 -3.39 4.65
N GLN A 199 5.83 -2.34 4.65
CA GLN A 199 5.50 -1.10 3.96
C GLN A 199 6.01 -1.13 2.53
N ILE A 200 5.14 -0.81 1.58
CA ILE A 200 5.51 -0.67 0.17
C ILE A 200 5.01 0.67 -0.35
N ALA A 201 5.68 1.21 -1.37
CA ALA A 201 5.19 2.41 -2.03
C ALA A 201 5.27 2.35 -3.55
N HIS A 202 4.43 3.15 -4.20
CA HIS A 202 4.42 3.36 -5.65
C HIS A 202 4.57 4.84 -5.93
N ALA A 203 5.53 5.22 -6.75
CA ALA A 203 5.70 6.61 -7.12
C ALA A 203 4.58 7.06 -8.06
N VAL A 204 3.99 8.23 -7.83
CA VAL A 204 2.93 8.81 -8.65
C VAL A 204 3.36 10.14 -9.26
N ASN A 205 2.84 10.45 -10.44
CA ASN A 205 3.24 11.64 -11.21
C ASN A 205 2.41 12.90 -10.94
N ARG A 206 1.45 12.81 -10.02
CA ARG A 206 0.59 13.90 -9.53
C ARG A 206 0.23 13.60 -8.08
N VAL A 207 -0.02 14.65 -7.33
CA VAL A 207 -0.50 14.58 -5.95
C VAL A 207 -1.97 14.15 -5.99
N LEU A 208 -2.33 13.09 -5.28
CA LEU A 208 -3.71 12.69 -4.99
C LEU A 208 -4.36 13.78 -4.13
N ARG A 209 -5.58 14.16 -4.48
CA ARG A 209 -6.29 15.25 -3.81
C ARG A 209 -7.58 14.74 -3.14
N PRO A 210 -7.75 14.96 -1.82
CA PRO A 210 -8.93 14.48 -1.09
C PRO A 210 -10.19 15.31 -1.38
N ALA A 211 -10.03 16.50 -1.97
CA ALA A 211 -11.07 17.42 -2.43
C ALA A 211 -10.46 18.38 -3.46
N ASP A 212 -11.26 19.28 -4.02
CA ASP A 212 -10.76 20.43 -4.78
C ASP A 212 -9.88 21.32 -3.86
N LEU A 213 -8.67 21.65 -4.31
CA LEU A 213 -7.63 22.34 -3.55
C LEU A 213 -7.39 23.77 -4.06
#